data_AF-A0AAW0HRU2-F1
#
_entry.id   AF-A0AAW0HRU2-F1
#
_cell.length_a   1.000
_cell.length_b   1.000
_cell.length_c   1.000
_cell.angle_alpha   90.00
_cell.angle_beta   90.00
_cell.angle_gamma   90.00
#
_symmetry.space_group_name_H-M   'P 1'
#
loop_
_entity.id
_entity.type
_entity.pdbx_description
1 polymer ?
#
loop_
_entity_poly.entity_id
_entity_poly.type
_entity_poly.pdbx_seq_one_letter_code
_entity_poly.pdbx_strand_id
1 'polypeptide(L)'
;MPSRLRNTRKLRGHVSHGQGRISKHRKHPGGHGKAIGMHRHRINFDKYHPGYFGKVGMRHYHLKRNQSFCPTVNLGKLWTLVTEQTRVNRLESLLSLTSCGRATTKLWGTESSLSSLL
;
A
#
# COMPACT_ATOMS: atom_id res chain seq x y z
N MET A 1 3.18 -23.62 -2.30
CA MET A 1 4.53 -24.07 -2.70
C MET A 1 4.63 -25.58 -2.61
N PRO A 2 5.15 -26.27 -3.65
CA PRO A 2 5.31 -27.72 -3.66
C PRO A 2 6.33 -28.18 -2.62
N SER A 3 6.07 -29.34 -1.99
CA SER A 3 6.89 -29.89 -0.89
C SER A 3 8.32 -30.23 -1.30
N ARG A 4 8.55 -30.55 -2.59
CA ARG A 4 9.87 -30.92 -3.13
C ARG A 4 10.92 -29.82 -3.03
N LEU A 5 10.50 -28.56 -3.05
CA LEU A 5 11.41 -27.40 -3.04
C LEU A 5 11.72 -26.88 -1.62
N ARG A 6 11.13 -27.48 -0.58
CA ARG A 6 11.36 -27.04 0.81
C ARG A 6 12.75 -27.47 1.28
N ASN A 7 13.44 -26.57 1.98
CA ASN A 7 14.75 -26.83 2.57
C ASN A 7 14.74 -28.03 3.54
N THR A 8 13.59 -28.37 4.13
CA THR A 8 13.43 -29.54 5.00
C THR A 8 13.79 -30.86 4.32
N ARG A 9 13.63 -30.98 3.00
CA ARG A 9 14.01 -32.18 2.24
C ARG A 9 15.53 -32.32 2.14
N LYS A 10 16.23 -31.20 1.91
CA LYS A 10 17.70 -31.15 1.83
C LYS A 10 18.36 -31.38 3.19
N LEU A 11 17.69 -31.05 4.29
CA LEU A 11 18.21 -31.16 5.65
C LEU A 11 17.97 -32.54 6.31
N ARG A 12 17.48 -33.54 5.59
CA ARG A 12 17.36 -34.93 6.10
C ARG A 12 18.76 -35.53 6.26
N GLY A 13 18.99 -36.28 7.34
CA GLY A 13 20.31 -36.82 7.69
C GLY A 13 21.18 -35.85 8.51
N HIS A 14 20.85 -34.56 8.55
CA HIS A 14 21.53 -33.62 9.45
C HIS A 14 20.98 -33.71 10.87
N VAL A 15 21.87 -33.82 11.86
CA VAL A 15 21.54 -34.04 13.29
C VAL A 15 20.61 -32.97 13.89
N SER A 16 20.71 -31.71 13.48
CA SER A 16 19.96 -30.59 14.10
C SER A 16 19.06 -29.81 13.13
N HIS A 17 18.81 -30.33 11.92
CA HIS A 17 18.00 -29.66 10.88
C HIS A 17 18.33 -28.17 10.67
N GLY A 18 19.61 -27.80 10.75
CA GLY A 18 20.09 -26.43 10.50
C GLY A 18 19.89 -25.43 11.64
N GLN A 19 19.44 -25.85 12.83
CA GLN A 19 19.16 -24.97 13.97
C GLN A 19 20.33 -24.86 14.98
N GLY A 20 21.54 -25.23 14.55
CA GLY A 20 22.74 -25.26 15.41
C GLY A 20 22.75 -26.42 16.42
N ARG A 21 23.94 -26.79 16.91
CA ARG A 21 24.10 -27.91 17.86
C ARG A 21 23.83 -27.54 19.32
N ILE A 22 24.26 -26.35 19.76
CA ILE A 22 24.28 -25.92 21.17
C ILE A 22 22.99 -25.20 21.55
N SER A 23 22.63 -24.12 20.84
CA SER A 23 21.48 -23.28 21.22
C SER A 23 20.13 -24.00 21.12
N LYS A 24 20.01 -25.00 20.23
CA LYS A 24 18.82 -25.79 19.87
C LYS A 24 17.60 -24.94 19.46
N HIS A 25 16.67 -25.56 18.74
CA HIS A 25 15.40 -24.92 18.44
C HIS A 25 14.45 -25.02 19.64
N ARG A 26 14.02 -23.89 20.18
CA ARG A 26 13.03 -23.79 21.28
C ARG A 26 11.77 -23.10 20.78
N LYS A 27 10.62 -23.38 21.39
CA LYS A 27 9.30 -22.90 20.92
C LYS A 27 9.22 -21.37 20.81
N HIS A 28 9.53 -20.63 21.89
CA HIS A 28 9.46 -19.16 21.91
C HIS A 28 10.53 -18.53 22.82
N PRO A 29 11.81 -18.46 22.40
CA PRO A 29 12.89 -17.95 23.25
C PRO A 29 12.79 -16.44 23.54
N GLY A 30 12.22 -15.65 22.62
CA GLY A 30 12.11 -14.20 22.70
C GLY A 30 10.72 -13.67 23.02
N GLY A 31 9.79 -14.54 23.42
CA GLY A 31 8.37 -14.24 23.58
C GLY A 31 7.54 -14.52 22.31
N HIS A 32 6.25 -14.24 22.40
CA HIS A 32 5.28 -14.43 21.31
C HIS A 32 4.98 -13.13 20.59
N GLY A 33 4.86 -13.18 19.26
CA GLY A 33 4.48 -12.02 18.46
C GLY A 33 5.43 -10.83 18.64
N LYS A 34 4.88 -9.65 18.93
CA LYS A 34 5.62 -8.39 19.14
C LYS A 34 5.94 -8.11 20.61
N ALA A 35 6.10 -9.15 21.43
CA ALA A 35 6.39 -9.02 22.85
C ALA A 35 7.71 -8.26 23.08
N ILE A 36 7.82 -7.59 24.24
CA ILE A 36 9.06 -6.96 24.73
C ILE A 36 9.64 -5.91 23.74
N GLY A 37 8.79 -5.31 22.90
CA GLY A 37 9.19 -4.39 21.83
C GLY A 37 9.77 -3.05 22.31
N MET A 38 9.53 -2.64 23.56
CA MET A 38 10.15 -1.45 24.16
C MET A 38 11.37 -1.77 25.04
N HIS A 39 11.66 -3.05 25.29
CA HIS A 39 12.72 -3.46 26.22
C HIS A 39 13.81 -4.26 25.47
N ARG A 40 13.80 -5.60 25.52
CA ARG A 40 14.80 -6.44 24.83
C ARG A 40 14.76 -6.37 23.30
N HIS A 41 13.59 -6.11 22.69
CA HIS A 41 13.45 -5.98 21.23
C HIS A 41 13.40 -4.52 20.74
N ARG A 42 13.72 -3.55 21.61
CA ARG A 42 13.67 -2.12 21.32
C ARG A 42 14.46 -1.74 20.07
N ILE A 43 15.67 -2.26 19.93
CA ILE A 43 16.57 -1.95 18.81
C ILE A 43 15.91 -2.26 17.45
N ASN A 44 15.13 -3.34 17.36
CA ASN A 44 14.47 -3.71 16.11
C ASN A 44 13.34 -2.73 15.75
N PHE A 45 12.57 -2.27 16.73
CA PHE A 45 11.48 -1.32 16.53
C PHE A 45 12.00 0.08 16.23
N ASP A 46 13.02 0.55 16.95
CA ASP A 46 13.59 1.88 16.71
C ASP A 46 14.24 1.97 15.32
N LYS A 47 14.84 0.86 14.84
CA LYS A 47 15.52 0.83 13.54
C LYS A 47 14.57 0.77 12.35
N TYR A 48 13.58 -0.13 12.38
CA TYR A 48 12.75 -0.41 11.21
C TYR A 48 11.33 0.13 11.31
N HIS A 49 10.88 0.51 12.51
CA HIS A 49 9.51 0.93 12.77
C HIS A 49 9.46 2.19 13.65
N PRO A 50 10.06 3.31 13.20
CA PRO A 50 9.96 4.57 13.92
C PRO A 50 8.49 4.99 14.03
N GLY A 51 8.07 5.43 15.23
CA GLY A 51 6.70 5.83 15.50
C GLY A 51 5.70 4.67 15.71
N TYR A 52 6.17 3.42 15.80
CA TYR A 52 5.29 2.29 16.12
C TYR A 52 4.70 2.38 17.53
N PHE A 53 5.49 2.87 18.48
CA PHE A 53 5.03 3.15 19.83
C PHE A 53 4.59 4.61 19.97
N GLY A 54 3.53 4.82 20.73
CA GLY A 54 2.96 6.14 20.98
C GLY A 54 1.52 6.28 20.45
N LYS A 55 0.86 7.35 20.86
CA LYS A 55 -0.48 7.72 20.38
C LYS A 55 -0.36 8.99 19.56
N VAL A 56 -0.96 8.99 18.37
CA VAL A 56 -0.97 10.13 17.45
C VAL A 56 -2.40 10.45 17.04
N GLY A 57 -2.75 11.75 17.02
CA GLY A 57 -4.02 12.26 16.52
C GLY A 57 -5.25 11.97 17.40
N MET A 58 -6.43 12.27 16.85
CA MET A 58 -7.74 12.08 17.49
C MET A 58 -8.42 10.80 17.00
N ARG A 59 -9.17 10.13 17.88
CA ARG A 59 -9.92 8.91 17.52
C ARG A 59 -11.21 9.29 16.78
N HIS A 60 -11.36 8.82 15.55
CA HIS A 60 -12.58 8.99 14.76
C HIS A 60 -13.52 7.77 14.95
N TYR A 61 -14.64 7.96 15.64
CA TYR A 61 -15.66 6.92 15.86
C TYR A 61 -16.60 6.81 14.65
N HIS A 62 -17.12 5.60 14.38
CA HIS A 62 -18.06 5.31 13.29
C HIS A 62 -17.64 5.88 11.92
N LEU A 63 -16.35 5.75 11.58
CA LEU A 63 -15.80 6.21 10.30
C LEU A 63 -16.54 5.59 9.10
N LYS A 64 -17.34 6.41 8.41
CA LYS A 64 -18.00 6.05 7.14
C LYS A 64 -17.08 6.36 5.97
N ARG A 65 -16.31 5.36 5.50
CA ARG A 65 -15.31 5.53 4.43
C ARG A 65 -15.87 6.10 3.12
N ASN A 66 -17.14 5.84 2.82
CA ASN A 66 -17.81 6.34 1.61
C ASN A 66 -17.97 7.87 1.61
N GLN A 67 -18.11 8.50 2.78
CA GLN A 67 -18.23 9.97 2.88
C GLN A 67 -16.89 10.67 2.59
N SER A 68 -15.78 10.03 2.97
CA SER A 68 -14.43 10.50 2.67
C SER A 68 -13.88 9.99 1.33
N PHE A 69 -14.71 9.36 0.49
CA PHE A 69 -14.25 8.77 -0.76
C PHE A 69 -14.00 9.85 -1.81
N CYS A 70 -12.72 10.11 -2.09
CA CYS A 70 -12.29 11.11 -3.05
C CYS A 70 -11.20 10.56 -3.97
N PRO A 71 -11.56 9.80 -5.03
CA PRO A 71 -10.58 9.31 -5.97
C PRO A 71 -10.05 10.49 -6.80
N THR A 72 -8.73 10.61 -6.84
CA THR A 72 -8.03 11.70 -7.53
C THR A 72 -7.66 11.28 -8.95
N VAL A 73 -7.95 12.12 -9.95
CA VAL A 73 -7.54 11.91 -11.35
C VAL A 73 -6.58 13.00 -11.80
N ASN A 74 -5.50 12.60 -12.47
CA ASN A 74 -4.52 13.53 -13.03
C ASN A 74 -5.04 14.12 -14.35
N LEU A 75 -4.81 15.42 -14.58
CA LEU A 75 -5.27 16.13 -15.79
C LEU A 75 -4.81 15.47 -17.09
N GLY A 76 -3.56 14.99 -17.16
CA GLY A 76 -3.03 14.31 -18.35
C GLY A 76 -3.72 12.98 -18.69
N LYS A 77 -4.47 12.38 -17.75
CA LYS A 77 -5.20 11.13 -17.97
C LYS A 77 -6.67 11.36 -18.33
N LEU A 78 -7.18 12.58 -18.26
CA LEU A 78 -8.58 12.91 -18.60
C LEU A 78 -8.95 12.46 -20.02
N TRP A 79 -8.02 12.64 -20.94
CA TRP A 79 -8.12 12.27 -22.35
C TRP A 79 -8.32 10.78 -22.60
N THR A 80 -7.91 9.91 -21.68
CA THR A 80 -8.12 8.45 -21.77
C THR A 80 -9.51 8.01 -21.32
N LEU A 81 -10.27 8.90 -20.66
CA LEU A 81 -11.62 8.62 -20.19
C LEU A 81 -12.69 8.90 -21.25
N VAL A 82 -12.30 9.54 -22.37
CA VAL A 82 -13.18 9.88 -23.48
C VAL A 82 -12.95 8.89 -24.60
N THR A 83 -14.03 8.34 -25.17
CA THR A 83 -13.95 7.43 -26.33
C THR A 83 -13.50 8.19 -27.58
N GLU A 84 -12.71 7.56 -28.46
CA GLU A 84 -12.16 8.19 -29.67
C GLU A 84 -13.24 8.82 -30.58
N GLN A 85 -14.40 8.17 -30.70
CA GLN A 85 -15.56 8.69 -31.44
C GLN A 85 -16.05 10.05 -30.91
N THR A 86 -15.97 10.26 -29.59
CA THR A 86 -16.39 11.52 -28.94
C THR A 86 -15.30 12.59 -28.99
N ARG A 87 -14.04 12.22 -29.27
CA ARG A 87 -12.92 13.17 -29.41
C ARG A 87 -12.97 13.89 -30.76
N VAL A 88 -13.32 13.15 -31.83
CA VAL A 88 -13.41 13.69 -33.19
C VAL A 88 -14.66 14.58 -33.38
N ASN A 89 -15.80 14.20 -32.79
CA ASN A 89 -17.07 14.95 -32.94
C ASN A 89 -17.17 16.24 -32.10
N ARG A 90 -16.19 16.55 -31.24
CA ARG A 90 -16.33 17.55 -30.15
C ARG A 90 -15.55 18.85 -30.35
N LEU A 91 -14.89 19.05 -31.49
CA LEU A 91 -14.22 20.33 -31.80
C LEU A 91 -15.20 21.52 -31.95
N GLU A 92 -16.52 21.29 -32.01
CA GLU A 92 -17.53 22.36 -32.22
C GLU A 92 -18.42 22.70 -31.01
N SER A 93 -18.35 21.99 -29.87
CA SER A 93 -19.22 22.29 -28.72
C SER A 93 -18.51 22.19 -27.38
N LEU A 94 -18.56 23.31 -26.63
CA LEU A 94 -17.98 23.49 -25.31
C LEU A 94 -18.43 22.37 -24.35
N LEU A 95 -17.44 21.71 -23.74
CA LEU A 95 -17.64 20.54 -22.89
C LEU A 95 -18.29 20.92 -21.55
N SER A 96 -19.53 20.47 -21.31
CA SER A 96 -20.02 20.23 -19.95
C SER A 96 -19.45 18.90 -19.43
N LEU A 97 -18.66 18.96 -18.36
CA LEU A 97 -18.03 17.80 -17.71
C LEU A 97 -19.01 16.92 -16.91
N THR A 98 -20.31 16.97 -17.20
CA THR A 98 -21.36 16.39 -16.35
C THR A 98 -21.85 14.99 -16.75
N SER A 99 -21.33 14.36 -17.82
CA SER A 99 -21.83 13.04 -18.25
C SER A 99 -20.87 11.85 -18.08
N CYS A 100 -19.65 12.04 -17.56
CA CYS A 100 -18.87 10.89 -17.09
C CYS A 100 -19.33 10.53 -15.68
N GLY A 101 -20.29 9.60 -15.57
CA GLY A 101 -20.80 9.03 -14.31
C GLY A 101 -19.77 8.21 -13.52
N ARG A 102 -18.53 8.67 -13.46
CA ARG A 102 -17.45 8.06 -12.69
C ARG A 102 -16.95 9.10 -11.68
N ALA A 103 -17.44 8.93 -10.46
CA ALA A 103 -17.27 9.80 -9.30
C ALA A 103 -15.80 10.14 -9.02
N THR A 104 -15.25 11.16 -9.67
CA THR A 104 -13.90 11.67 -9.40
C THR A 104 -14.06 13.09 -8.88
N THR A 105 -13.84 13.24 -7.58
CA THR A 105 -14.17 14.47 -6.84
C THR A 105 -12.98 15.41 -6.68
N LYS A 106 -11.78 15.03 -7.18
CA LYS A 106 -10.59 15.88 -7.15
C LYS A 106 -9.72 15.68 -8.39
N LEU A 107 -9.39 16.77 -9.07
CA LEU A 107 -8.42 16.80 -10.17
C LEU A 107 -7.08 17.31 -9.65
N TRP A 108 -5.98 16.71 -10.11
CA TRP A 108 -4.62 17.11 -9.77
C TRP A 108 -3.84 17.48 -11.04
N GLY A 109 -3.32 18.71 -11.08
CA GLY A 109 -2.53 19.24 -12.19
C GLY A 109 -1.14 19.64 -11.72
N THR A 110 -0.11 19.23 -12.45
CA THR A 110 1.23 19.83 -12.39
C THR A 110 1.31 20.91 -13.47
N GLU A 111 1.98 22.03 -13.20
CA GLU A 111 1.98 23.27 -14.01
C GLU A 111 2.22 23.07 -15.52
N SER A 112 2.94 22.00 -15.89
CA SER A 112 3.19 21.59 -17.28
C SER A 112 1.94 21.26 -18.12
N SER A 113 0.79 21.03 -17.48
CA SER A 113 -0.47 20.69 -18.18
C SER A 113 -1.31 21.89 -18.61
N LEU A 114 -0.99 23.10 -18.13
CA LEU A 114 -1.62 24.35 -18.57
C LEU A 114 -1.02 24.89 -19.87
N SER A 115 0.25 24.61 -20.14
CA SER A 115 0.96 25.11 -21.32
C SER A 115 0.56 24.43 -22.63
N SER A 116 -0.13 23.29 -22.58
CA SER A 116 -0.63 22.55 -23.75
C SER A 116 -2.12 22.80 -24.03
N LEU A 117 -2.72 23.79 -23.35
CA LEU A 117 -4.10 24.23 -23.53
C LEU A 117 -4.22 25.67 -24.11
N LEU A 118 -3.08 26.33 -24.36
CA LEU A 118 -2.93 27.52 -25.21
C LEU A 118 -2.30 27.10 -26.53
#